data_AF-A0A955RL56-F1
#
_entry.id   AF-A0A955RL56-F1
#
_cell.length_a   1.000
_cell.length_b   1.000
_cell.length_c   1.000
_cell.angle_alpha   90.00
_cell.angle_beta   90.00
_cell.angle_gamma   90.00
#
_symmetry.space_group_name_H-M   'P 1'
#
loop_
_entity.id
_entity.type
_entity.pdbx_description
1 polymer ?
#
loop_
_entity_poly.entity_id
_entity_poly.type
_entity_poly.pdbx_seq_one_letter_code
_entity_poly.pdbx_strand_id
1 'polypeptide(L)'
;MKTPKFLYHSSQDRNIQVFAPRAESMRDPNEGPVVFATPSKSYSSCFIVKTDGSWVDISSWDGGETWHFVCSDKERFIENDKGGAIYTLENEGQFSTASEKGTGESEWISKDAVKPISKEEYESGLNAMLSLGVKVYFVNENQFKEIQSSSDYGFDILQTLKSFSGELA
;
A
#
# COMPACT_ATOMS: atom_id res chain seq x y z
N MET A 1 -20.65 -0.45 -7.58
CA MET A 1 -20.13 -0.29 -6.21
C MET A 1 -20.60 1.05 -5.63
N LYS A 2 -20.73 1.19 -4.30
CA LYS A 2 -21.04 2.48 -3.67
C LYS A 2 -19.74 3.26 -3.50
N THR A 3 -19.69 4.51 -3.96
CA THR A 3 -18.53 5.40 -3.78
C THR A 3 -18.18 5.49 -2.29
N PRO A 4 -16.93 5.18 -1.88
CA PRO A 4 -16.53 5.24 -0.48
C PRO A 4 -16.51 6.70 -0.03
N LYS A 5 -17.01 6.97 1.19
CA LYS A 5 -17.03 8.31 1.77
C LYS A 5 -15.62 8.83 2.08
N PHE A 6 -14.74 7.92 2.48
CA PHE A 6 -13.37 8.22 2.87
C PHE A 6 -12.40 7.35 2.10
N LEU A 7 -11.24 7.92 1.80
CA LEU A 7 -10.10 7.24 1.22
C LEU A 7 -8.87 7.47 2.11
N TYR A 8 -7.84 6.66 1.92
CA TYR A 8 -6.64 6.65 2.72
C TYR A 8 -5.40 6.80 1.84
N HIS A 9 -4.46 7.62 2.28
CA HIS A 9 -3.14 7.78 1.69
C HIS A 9 -2.10 7.70 2.79
N SER A 10 -1.00 7.00 2.57
CA SER A 10 0.07 6.89 3.56
C SER A 10 1.33 7.62 3.10
N SER A 11 2.09 8.11 4.07
CA SER A 11 3.37 8.75 3.81
C SER A 11 4.29 8.63 5.02
N GLN A 12 5.60 8.58 4.79
CA GLN A 12 6.58 8.75 5.86
C GLN A 12 6.66 10.18 6.37
N ASP A 13 6.28 11.17 5.55
CA ASP A 13 6.14 12.54 6.03
C ASP A 13 4.85 12.64 6.86
N ARG A 14 5.01 12.88 8.16
CA ARG A 14 3.92 12.99 9.13
C ARG A 14 3.25 14.36 9.13
N ASN A 15 3.80 15.36 8.44
CA ASN A 15 3.37 16.75 8.56
C ASN A 15 2.68 17.31 7.31
N ILE A 16 2.23 16.43 6.40
CA ILE A 16 1.60 16.84 5.15
C ILE A 16 0.27 17.56 5.43
N GLN A 17 0.17 18.80 4.97
CA GLN A 17 -1.04 19.61 5.05
C GLN A 17 -1.88 19.54 3.76
N VAL A 18 -1.23 19.26 2.63
CA VAL A 18 -1.83 19.19 1.30
C VAL A 18 -1.09 18.14 0.49
N PHE A 19 -1.83 17.19 -0.07
CA PHE A 19 -1.33 16.31 -1.13
C PHE A 19 -1.56 17.00 -2.46
N ALA A 20 -0.48 17.38 -3.14
CA ALA A 20 -0.55 17.88 -4.52
C ALA A 20 -0.12 16.76 -5.47
N PRO A 21 -0.72 16.65 -6.66
CA PRO A 21 -0.20 15.81 -7.74
C PRO A 21 1.26 16.13 -8.03
N ARG A 22 2.15 15.12 -8.05
CA ARG A 22 3.59 15.30 -8.27
C ARG A 22 4.06 14.56 -9.52
N ALA A 23 4.89 15.21 -10.33
CA ALA A 23 5.48 14.62 -11.53
C ALA A 23 6.73 13.75 -11.23
N GLU A 24 7.17 13.72 -9.97
CA GLU A 24 8.37 12.99 -9.52
C GLU A 24 8.26 11.47 -9.73
N SER A 25 7.03 10.94 -9.71
CA SER A 25 6.75 9.54 -10.01
C SER A 25 5.38 9.44 -10.68
N MET A 26 5.38 9.39 -12.01
CA MET A 26 4.17 9.19 -12.81
C MET A 26 4.02 7.72 -13.18
N ARG A 27 2.84 7.15 -12.95
CA ARG A 27 2.54 5.77 -13.34
C ARG A 27 2.41 5.60 -14.86
N ASP A 28 1.66 6.51 -15.48
CA ASP A 28 1.40 6.52 -16.92
C ASP A 28 1.58 7.97 -17.42
N PRO A 29 2.46 8.23 -18.41
CA PRO A 29 2.62 9.56 -18.99
C PRO A 29 1.31 10.19 -19.51
N ASN A 30 0.33 9.38 -19.91
CA ASN A 30 -0.99 9.85 -20.36
C ASN A 30 -1.93 10.19 -19.19
N GLU A 31 -1.69 9.61 -18.01
CA GLU A 31 -2.44 9.92 -16.78
C GLU A 31 -1.95 11.23 -16.17
N GLY A 32 -0.62 11.42 -16.19
CA GLY A 32 0.06 12.55 -15.59
C GLY A 32 0.18 12.42 -14.06
N PRO A 33 0.60 13.51 -13.39
CA PRO A 33 0.66 13.57 -11.93
C PRO A 33 -0.73 13.38 -11.29
N VAL A 34 -0.80 12.57 -10.24
CA VAL A 34 -2.03 12.35 -9.47
C VAL A 34 -1.73 12.19 -7.98
N VAL A 35 -2.75 12.39 -7.14
CA VAL A 35 -2.78 11.95 -5.75
C VAL A 35 -3.46 10.58 -5.71
N PHE A 36 -2.72 9.55 -5.31
CA PHE A 36 -3.28 8.21 -5.09
C PHE A 36 -3.98 8.12 -3.74
N ALA A 37 -5.02 7.31 -3.64
CA ALA A 37 -5.66 6.94 -2.39
C ALA A 37 -6.37 5.59 -2.54
N THR A 38 -6.83 5.02 -1.43
CA THR A 38 -7.53 3.72 -1.43
C THR A 38 -8.65 3.70 -0.41
N PRO A 39 -9.76 2.97 -0.63
CA PRO A 39 -10.76 2.73 0.40
C PRO A 39 -10.26 1.80 1.53
N SER A 40 -9.15 1.09 1.32
CA SER A 40 -8.60 0.15 2.28
C SER A 40 -7.47 0.76 3.11
N LYS A 41 -7.72 0.96 4.41
CA LYS A 41 -6.68 1.46 5.33
C LYS A 41 -5.53 0.45 5.47
N SER A 42 -5.83 -0.86 5.48
CA SER A 42 -4.82 -1.92 5.54
C SER A 42 -3.94 -1.91 4.28
N TYR A 43 -4.52 -1.76 3.09
CA TYR A 43 -3.74 -1.60 1.86
C TYR A 43 -2.87 -0.34 1.90
N SER A 44 -3.43 0.79 2.35
CA SER A 44 -2.68 2.05 2.48
C SER A 44 -1.45 1.89 3.37
N SER A 45 -1.55 1.11 4.45
CA SER A 45 -0.43 0.87 5.38
C SER A 45 0.79 0.22 4.71
N CYS A 46 0.59 -0.57 3.66
CA CYS A 46 1.68 -1.22 2.89
C CYS A 46 2.62 -0.21 2.20
N PHE A 47 2.19 1.05 2.05
CA PHE A 47 2.96 2.11 1.37
C PHE A 47 3.62 3.09 2.34
N ILE A 48 3.54 2.87 3.66
CA ILE A 48 4.31 3.67 4.63
C ILE A 48 5.80 3.48 4.37
N VAL A 49 6.28 2.24 4.24
CA VAL A 49 7.66 1.99 3.87
C VAL A 49 7.79 2.17 2.36
N LYS A 50 8.72 3.02 1.92
CA LYS A 50 8.94 3.25 0.49
C LYS A 50 9.56 2.00 -0.14
N THR A 51 8.96 1.55 -1.24
CA THR A 51 9.42 0.40 -2.02
C THR A 51 9.50 0.78 -3.50
N ASP A 52 10.20 -0.02 -4.29
CA ASP A 52 10.35 0.17 -5.75
C ASP A 52 9.86 -1.06 -6.54
N GLY A 53 9.17 -2.00 -5.87
CA GLY A 53 8.70 -3.25 -6.45
C GLY A 53 9.77 -4.32 -6.72
N SER A 54 11.07 -4.01 -6.56
CA SER A 54 12.14 -4.99 -6.83
C SER A 54 12.31 -6.05 -5.73
N TRP A 55 11.77 -5.79 -4.54
CA TRP A 55 11.92 -6.65 -3.35
C TRP A 55 10.65 -6.75 -2.50
N VAL A 56 9.55 -6.16 -2.98
CA VAL A 56 8.23 -6.19 -2.33
C VAL A 56 7.16 -6.50 -3.35
N ASP A 57 6.22 -7.35 -2.95
CA ASP A 57 4.98 -7.63 -3.66
C ASP A 57 3.78 -7.48 -2.71
N ILE A 58 2.67 -6.93 -3.22
CA ILE A 58 1.47 -6.63 -2.43
C ILE A 58 0.25 -7.14 -3.19
N SER A 59 -0.48 -8.07 -2.57
CA SER A 59 -1.59 -8.77 -3.24
C SER A 59 -2.75 -9.10 -2.30
N SER A 60 -3.89 -9.41 -2.91
CA SER A 60 -5.11 -9.89 -2.24
C SER A 60 -5.89 -10.79 -3.20
N TRP A 61 -6.53 -11.83 -2.67
CA TRP A 61 -7.35 -12.79 -3.45
C TRP A 61 -8.82 -12.81 -3.01
N ASP A 62 -9.19 -12.02 -2.02
CA ASP A 62 -10.52 -11.95 -1.41
C ASP A 62 -11.19 -10.60 -1.66
N GLY A 63 -10.88 -9.95 -2.79
CA GLY A 63 -11.46 -8.66 -3.15
C GLY A 63 -10.98 -7.50 -2.28
N GLY A 64 -9.80 -7.62 -1.67
CA GLY A 64 -9.19 -6.58 -0.85
C GLY A 64 -9.57 -6.64 0.64
N GLU A 65 -10.20 -7.72 1.11
CA GLU A 65 -10.49 -7.93 2.53
C GLU A 65 -9.20 -8.21 3.32
N THR A 66 -8.32 -9.07 2.79
CA THR A 66 -7.02 -9.41 3.37
C THR A 66 -5.89 -9.08 2.40
N TRP A 67 -5.02 -8.16 2.83
CA TRP A 67 -3.82 -7.79 2.10
C TRP A 67 -2.62 -8.60 2.57
N HIS A 68 -1.79 -8.99 1.61
CA HIS A 68 -0.57 -9.75 1.82
C HIS A 68 0.60 -8.91 1.36
N PHE A 69 1.60 -8.75 2.22
CA PHE A 69 2.82 -8.01 1.96
C PHE A 69 3.99 -8.99 1.99
N VAL A 70 4.59 -9.24 0.84
CA VAL A 70 5.72 -10.16 0.69
C VAL A 70 6.99 -9.34 0.49
N CYS A 71 8.02 -9.64 1.26
CA CYS A 71 9.28 -8.91 1.28
C CYS A 71 10.45 -9.89 1.17
N SER A 72 11.27 -9.74 0.12
CA SER A 72 12.46 -10.59 -0.09
C SER A 72 13.72 -10.08 0.59
N ASP A 73 13.73 -8.79 0.98
CA ASP A 73 14.88 -8.13 1.57
C ASP A 73 14.50 -7.48 2.91
N LYS A 74 14.57 -8.28 3.97
CA LYS A 74 14.20 -7.85 5.33
C LYS A 74 15.12 -6.77 5.88
N GLU A 75 16.41 -6.81 5.53
CA GLU A 75 17.38 -5.82 6.02
C GLU A 75 17.07 -4.45 5.39
N ARG A 76 16.88 -4.41 4.07
CA ARG A 76 16.43 -3.21 3.37
C ARG A 76 15.08 -2.72 3.89
N PHE A 77 14.15 -3.61 4.26
CA PHE A 77 12.90 -3.21 4.91
C PHE A 77 13.17 -2.42 6.19
N ILE A 78 13.93 -3.00 7.13
CA ILE A 78 14.25 -2.40 8.43
C ILE A 78 14.93 -1.04 8.25
N GLU A 79 15.87 -0.94 7.31
CA GLU A 79 16.57 0.31 7.02
C GLU A 79 15.63 1.41 6.51
N ASN A 80 14.60 1.06 5.75
CA ASN A 80 13.64 2.01 5.17
C ASN A 80 12.42 2.27 6.08
N ASP A 81 12.17 1.44 7.09
CA ASP A 81 11.08 1.65 8.03
C ASP A 81 11.41 2.78 9.01
N LYS A 82 10.88 3.97 8.72
CA LYS A 82 10.98 5.18 9.56
C LYS A 82 9.65 5.56 10.20
N GLY A 83 8.67 4.66 10.14
CA GLY A 83 7.28 4.99 10.45
C GLY A 83 6.70 6.02 9.47
N GLY A 84 5.56 6.59 9.85
CA GLY A 84 4.83 7.53 9.01
C GLY A 84 3.44 7.79 9.52
N ALA A 85 2.55 8.20 8.62
CA ALA A 85 1.16 8.43 8.91
C ALA A 85 0.26 7.88 7.80
N ILE A 86 -0.93 7.43 8.20
CA ILE A 86 -2.05 7.19 7.28
C ILE A 86 -3.01 8.35 7.43
N TYR A 87 -3.24 9.06 6.33
CA TYR A 87 -4.10 10.22 6.24
C TYR A 87 -5.48 9.80 5.74
N THR A 88 -6.51 10.32 6.39
CA THR A 88 -7.90 10.17 5.92
C THR A 88 -8.25 11.35 5.02
N LEU A 89 -8.73 11.05 3.82
CA LEU A 89 -9.16 11.99 2.81
C LEU A 89 -10.67 11.86 2.61
N GLU A 90 -11.38 12.98 2.50
CA GLU A 90 -12.79 12.97 2.10
C GLU A 90 -12.91 12.71 0.59
N ASN A 91 -13.90 11.90 0.21
CA ASN A 91 -14.19 11.60 -1.17
C ASN A 91 -15.57 12.15 -1.57
N GLU A 92 -15.64 13.47 -1.71
CA GLU A 92 -16.83 14.19 -2.17
C GLU A 92 -16.88 14.31 -3.70
N GLY A 93 -16.42 13.27 -4.41
CA GLY A 93 -16.36 13.22 -5.88
C GLY A 93 -15.07 13.75 -6.51
N GLN A 94 -14.06 14.10 -5.70
CA GLN A 94 -12.75 14.56 -6.17
C GLN A 94 -11.83 13.42 -6.67
N PHE A 95 -12.17 12.18 -6.33
CA PHE A 95 -11.43 11.01 -6.76
C PHE A 95 -12.22 10.20 -7.77
N SER A 96 -11.50 9.62 -8.72
CA SER A 96 -12.00 8.63 -9.66
C SER A 96 -11.18 7.35 -9.55
N THR A 97 -11.80 6.21 -9.82
CA THR A 97 -11.11 4.93 -10.00
C THR A 97 -11.24 4.48 -11.45
N ALA A 98 -10.22 3.80 -11.96
CA ALA A 98 -10.26 3.09 -13.23
C ALA A 98 -10.13 1.61 -12.91
N SER A 99 -11.26 0.89 -12.89
CA SER A 99 -11.35 -0.51 -12.49
C SER A 99 -10.42 -1.45 -13.27
N GLU A 100 -10.04 -1.04 -14.48
CA GLU A 100 -9.19 -1.76 -15.42
C GLU A 100 -7.70 -1.40 -15.31
N LYS A 101 -7.31 -0.50 -14.39
CA LYS A 101 -5.92 -0.09 -14.16
C LYS A 101 -5.47 -0.39 -12.73
N GLY A 102 -4.16 -0.59 -12.55
CA GLY A 102 -3.56 -0.77 -11.22
C GLY A 102 -4.19 -1.93 -10.44
N THR A 103 -4.52 -1.70 -9.17
CA THR A 103 -5.25 -2.65 -8.32
C THR A 103 -6.78 -2.48 -8.40
N GLY A 104 -7.27 -1.93 -9.51
CA GLY A 104 -8.68 -1.77 -9.83
C GLY A 104 -9.41 -0.89 -8.83
N GLU A 105 -10.53 -1.38 -8.29
CA GLU A 105 -11.40 -0.63 -7.37
C GLU A 105 -10.73 -0.26 -6.03
N SER A 106 -9.56 -0.85 -5.73
CA SER A 106 -8.75 -0.50 -4.57
C SER A 106 -7.88 0.75 -4.77
N GLU A 107 -7.80 1.27 -6.00
CA GLU A 107 -6.98 2.43 -6.33
C GLU A 107 -7.82 3.59 -6.85
N TRP A 108 -7.67 4.74 -6.21
CA TRP A 108 -8.38 5.97 -6.52
C TRP A 108 -7.38 7.08 -6.75
N ILE A 109 -7.66 7.94 -7.72
CA ILE A 109 -6.78 9.05 -8.09
C ILE A 109 -7.53 10.38 -8.06
N SER A 110 -6.83 11.43 -7.67
CA SER A 110 -7.25 12.82 -7.89
C SER A 110 -6.20 13.58 -8.69
N LYS A 111 -6.67 14.38 -9.65
CA LYS A 111 -5.82 15.31 -10.42
C LYS A 111 -5.70 16.68 -9.75
N ASP A 112 -6.44 16.89 -8.67
CA ASP A 112 -6.42 18.12 -7.89
C ASP A 112 -5.68 17.90 -6.57
N ALA A 113 -5.33 19.01 -5.90
CA ALA A 113 -4.75 18.94 -4.58
C ALA A 113 -5.81 18.60 -3.52
N VAL A 114 -5.46 17.72 -2.58
CA VAL A 114 -6.38 17.22 -1.55
C VAL A 114 -5.83 17.50 -0.16
N LYS A 115 -6.69 17.99 0.74
CA LYS A 115 -6.36 18.19 2.15
C LYS A 115 -6.82 16.98 2.97
N PRO A 116 -5.96 16.40 3.82
CA PRO A 116 -6.40 15.40 4.76
C PRO A 116 -7.28 16.01 5.84
N ILE A 117 -8.29 15.26 6.30
CA ILE A 117 -9.16 15.67 7.41
C ILE A 117 -8.67 15.15 8.76
N SER A 118 -7.89 14.08 8.75
CA SER A 118 -7.24 13.52 9.93
C SER A 118 -6.04 12.66 9.52
N LYS A 119 -5.21 12.27 10.50
CA LYS A 119 -4.12 11.31 10.33
C LYS A 119 -3.98 10.42 11.56
N GLU A 120 -3.48 9.22 11.33
CA GLU A 120 -3.01 8.30 12.35
C GLU A 120 -1.51 8.08 12.15
N GLU A 121 -0.72 8.35 13.18
CA GLU A 121 0.74 8.20 13.15
C GLU A 121 1.15 6.81 13.64
N TYR A 122 2.18 6.26 12.99
CA TYR A 122 2.76 4.98 13.29
C TYR A 122 4.28 5.12 13.38
N GLU A 123 4.87 4.57 14.43
CA GLU A 123 6.33 4.56 14.60
C GLU A 123 7.03 3.59 13.65
N SER A 124 6.28 2.63 13.08
CA SER A 124 6.77 1.66 12.11
C SER A 124 5.67 1.32 11.11
N GLY A 125 6.03 1.22 9.84
CA GLY A 125 5.15 0.75 8.77
C GLY A 125 4.78 -0.72 8.95
N LEU A 126 5.70 -1.54 9.49
CA LEU A 126 5.35 -2.92 9.88
C LEU A 126 4.27 -2.94 10.96
N ASN A 127 4.43 -2.14 12.03
CA ASN A 127 3.43 -2.09 13.10
C ASN A 127 2.07 -1.63 12.58
N ALA A 128 2.05 -0.66 11.66
CA ALA A 128 0.84 -0.26 10.96
C ALA A 128 0.19 -1.44 10.23
N MET A 129 0.94 -2.13 9.38
CA MET A 129 0.49 -3.31 8.63
C MET A 129 -0.11 -4.38 9.54
N LEU A 130 0.62 -4.80 10.58
CA LEU A 130 0.18 -5.84 11.51
C LEU A 130 -1.08 -5.42 12.29
N SER A 131 -1.12 -4.18 12.78
CA SER A 131 -2.28 -3.65 13.53
C SER A 131 -3.54 -3.55 12.68
N LEU A 132 -3.39 -3.39 11.36
CA LEU A 132 -4.48 -3.29 10.38
C LEU A 132 -4.78 -4.63 9.69
N GLY A 133 -4.19 -5.74 10.16
CA GLY A 133 -4.52 -7.09 9.71
C GLY A 133 -3.84 -7.55 8.43
N VAL A 134 -2.85 -6.81 7.92
CA VAL A 134 -2.04 -7.24 6.76
C VAL A 134 -1.22 -8.46 7.12
N LYS A 135 -1.19 -9.47 6.24
CA LYS A 135 -0.34 -10.65 6.36
C LYS A 135 1.05 -10.34 5.80
N VAL A 136 2.04 -10.21 6.67
CA VAL A 136 3.42 -9.87 6.26
C VAL A 136 4.27 -11.13 6.17
N TYR A 137 5.04 -11.27 5.10
CA TYR A 137 5.93 -12.41 4.86
C TYR A 137 7.33 -11.91 4.52
N PHE A 138 8.31 -12.32 5.31
CA PHE A 138 9.73 -12.16 4.95
C PHE A 138 10.21 -13.50 4.36
N VAL A 139 10.57 -13.48 3.09
CA VAL A 139 10.96 -14.66 2.30
C VAL A 139 12.36 -14.46 1.73
N ASN A 140 13.01 -15.53 1.26
CA ASN A 140 14.26 -15.36 0.51
C ASN A 140 13.99 -15.00 -0.96
N GLU A 141 15.03 -14.58 -1.67
CA GLU A 141 14.94 -14.13 -3.07
C GLU A 141 14.38 -15.22 -4.01
N ASN A 142 14.71 -16.49 -3.80
CA ASN A 142 14.20 -17.58 -4.63
C ASN A 142 12.69 -17.77 -4.44
N GLN A 143 12.23 -17.80 -3.18
CA GLN A 143 10.80 -17.87 -2.86
C GLN A 143 10.03 -16.67 -3.41
N PHE A 144 10.62 -15.47 -3.35
CA PHE A 144 10.00 -14.27 -3.90
C PHE A 144 9.81 -14.37 -5.42
N LYS A 145 10.84 -14.85 -6.14
CA LYS A 145 10.73 -15.10 -7.58
C LYS A 145 9.69 -16.18 -7.90
N GLU A 146 9.64 -17.25 -7.12
CA GLU A 146 8.62 -18.30 -7.25
C GLU A 146 7.21 -17.71 -7.09
N ILE A 147 6.98 -16.91 -6.04
CA ILE A 147 5.72 -16.21 -5.79
C ILE A 147 5.34 -15.33 -7.00
N GLN A 148 6.25 -14.47 -7.46
CA GLN A 148 5.99 -13.55 -8.58
C GLN A 148 5.73 -14.27 -9.92
N SER A 149 6.36 -15.43 -10.13
CA SER A 149 6.25 -16.19 -11.39
C SER A 149 5.09 -17.20 -11.43
N SER A 150 4.44 -17.42 -10.29
CA SER A 150 3.37 -18.40 -10.16
C SER A 150 2.10 -17.99 -10.92
N SER A 151 1.36 -18.96 -11.44
CA SER A 151 0.16 -18.72 -12.25
C SER A 151 -1.05 -18.22 -11.45
N ASP A 152 -1.03 -18.39 -10.13
CA ASP A 152 -2.06 -17.96 -9.18
C ASP A 152 -1.64 -16.70 -8.39
N TYR A 153 -0.58 -16.04 -8.85
CA TYR A 153 0.01 -14.85 -8.22
C TYR A 153 0.54 -15.10 -6.80
N GLY A 154 0.80 -16.35 -6.43
CA GLY A 154 1.50 -16.74 -5.21
C GLY A 154 0.59 -17.26 -4.11
N PHE A 155 -0.70 -17.41 -4.40
CA PHE A 155 -1.72 -17.81 -3.43
C PHE A 155 -1.37 -19.13 -2.75
N ASP A 156 -1.17 -20.20 -3.51
CA ASP A 156 -0.91 -21.54 -2.99
C ASP A 156 0.38 -21.58 -2.15
N ILE A 157 1.42 -20.87 -2.60
CA ILE A 157 2.68 -20.77 -1.87
C ILE A 157 2.47 -20.09 -0.51
N LEU A 158 1.82 -18.92 -0.50
CA LEU A 158 1.62 -18.14 0.71
C LEU A 158 0.73 -18.85 1.74
N GLN A 159 -0.21 -19.71 1.32
CA GLN A 159 -1.01 -20.55 2.22
C GLN A 159 -0.15 -21.54 3.04
N THR A 160 1.01 -21.94 2.51
CA THR A 160 1.94 -22.84 3.22
C THR A 160 2.87 -22.11 4.18
N LEU A 161 2.97 -20.78 4.05
CA LEU A 161 3.88 -19.95 4.84
C LEU A 161 3.19 -19.37 6.07
N LYS A 162 3.96 -19.25 7.16
CA LYS A 162 3.50 -18.56 8.36
C LYS A 162 3.80 -17.07 8.22
N SER A 163 2.74 -16.24 8.24
CA SER A 163 2.89 -14.79 8.33
C SER A 163 3.62 -14.35 9.62
N PHE A 164 4.36 -13.26 9.50
CA PHE A 164 5.09 -12.62 10.58
C PHE A 164 4.11 -12.05 11.63
N SER A 165 4.47 -12.16 12.91
CA SER A 165 3.62 -11.76 14.04
C SER A 165 4.41 -11.21 15.23
N GLY A 166 5.68 -10.83 15.02
CA GLY A 166 6.56 -10.31 16.07
C GLY A 166 6.86 -8.82 15.94
N GLU A 167 7.91 -8.38 16.62
CA GLU A 167 8.56 -7.07 16.41
C GLU A 167 9.84 -7.29 15.57
N LEU A 168 10.21 -6.30 14.76
CA LEU A 168 11.55 -6.30 14.13
C LEU A 168 12.56 -5.95 15.22
N ALA A 169 13.46 -6.89 15.51
CA ALA A 169 14.57 -6.72 16.43
C ALA A 169 15.71 -5.90 15.78
#